data_AF-A0A3C1FCI7-F1
#
_entry.id   AF-A0A3C1FCI7-F1
#
_cell.length_a   1.000
_cell.length_b   1.000
_cell.length_c   1.000
_cell.angle_alpha   90.00
_cell.angle_beta   90.00
_cell.angle_gamma   90.00
#
_symmetry.space_group_name_H-M   'P 1'
#
loop_
_entity.id
_entity.type
_entity.pdbx_description
1 polymer ?
#
loop_
_entity_poly.entity_id
_entity_poly.type
_entity_poly.pdbx_seq_one_letter_code
_entity_poly.pdbx_strand_id
1 'polypeptide(L)'
;MFHRSPRQRTRPILIVIALCFAMLGIGPAPAHAANTVPPPDPALRSCVQNELQAHNISTELTDENLELLPSISCSATRDGTIANLAGLENLANADRVSLPATTVSNLTALTTLPKLTTLSLASTTLTDGSTLGQLTQLTSLHLDAPQLGNVDFLSELSHLRGLRLKVAATASMAPIAQLTDLATLYLTVKTPQLPELTLPLRLRMLGVEGTSLTTLNALPSADQVTTLVLDQTRNLVDLGGLERLSGLTSLYIGEGRFRDLHPLTALTSLTTLRANNGVVDDLSGLADLTQLTTLELANNDIGDLTPLAELINLRHIALSDNRISDVTALARVATDATVQLSGNRLRDLSPLPDGATVYALNQAALKAPAATVGVPFDLGLRAVDGTGLCPNYLQSTQCDAGRVSYPESGTYTGTAVSADGNFRVAVSQYAGPDRPFEATLRPEVAGAPLVGRVLSSSYPAWIPYPDTGSFRWYSGGKAIAGSLGAGRSYRLRTFDVGTRVHVCYTASRDGFITTTACSAPTLAIHSADIYATARPTIKRKRDGRLGVVLEGRFNANRWDPGVVFHYQWYRNGKRVRHYKGTTERGPVSIGFLTRRDVGARYKLRVKATKPGCRPVVVYSKTFRVKKSTLR
;
A
#
# COMPACT_ATOMS: atom_id res chain seq x y z
N MET A 1 -45.02 -49.24 -43.60
CA MET A 1 -43.65 -49.11 -44.15
C MET A 1 -42.77 -48.66 -42.99
N PHE A 2 -41.82 -49.39 -42.41
CA PHE A 2 -40.96 -50.48 -42.85
C PHE A 2 -40.92 -51.60 -41.80
N HIS A 3 -40.87 -52.84 -42.29
CA HIS A 3 -40.45 -54.02 -41.55
C HIS A 3 -39.00 -53.90 -41.05
N ARG A 4 -38.71 -54.43 -39.86
CA ARG A 4 -37.81 -55.60 -39.69
C ARG A 4 -37.82 -56.15 -38.26
N SER A 5 -38.39 -57.35 -38.13
CA SER A 5 -37.88 -58.46 -37.31
C SER A 5 -36.41 -58.77 -37.74
N PRO A 6 -35.56 -59.58 -37.05
CA PRO A 6 -35.95 -60.74 -36.23
C PRO A 6 -35.03 -61.12 -35.03
N ARG A 7 -35.60 -61.82 -34.02
CA ARG A 7 -35.39 -63.26 -33.63
C ARG A 7 -34.01 -63.55 -33.00
N GLN A 8 -33.82 -64.50 -32.08
CA GLN A 8 -34.63 -65.45 -31.31
C GLN A 8 -33.65 -66.08 -30.31
N ARG A 9 -34.19 -66.55 -29.16
CA ARG A 9 -33.89 -67.81 -28.43
C ARG A 9 -32.40 -68.19 -28.22
N THR A 10 -31.93 -68.50 -27.01
CA THR A 10 -32.33 -69.65 -26.19
C THR A 10 -31.75 -69.56 -24.76
N ARG A 11 -32.48 -70.15 -23.80
CA ARG A 11 -32.25 -70.24 -22.33
C ARG A 11 -31.05 -71.16 -21.95
N PRO A 12 -30.61 -71.24 -20.67
CA PRO A 12 -31.21 -72.25 -19.76
C PRO A 12 -31.38 -71.80 -18.29
N ILE A 13 -32.55 -72.10 -17.67
CA ILE A 13 -32.80 -73.15 -16.65
C ILE A 13 -32.57 -72.65 -15.21
N LEU A 14 -33.67 -72.26 -14.57
CA LEU A 14 -33.82 -72.13 -13.13
C LEU A 14 -34.54 -73.40 -12.66
N ILE A 15 -33.88 -74.25 -11.87
CA ILE A 15 -34.53 -75.36 -11.17
C ILE A 15 -35.03 -74.80 -9.84
N VAL A 16 -36.35 -74.80 -9.68
CA VAL A 16 -37.03 -74.70 -8.39
C VAL A 16 -37.36 -76.13 -7.96
N ILE A 17 -36.88 -76.53 -6.78
CA ILE A 17 -37.51 -77.60 -6.00
C ILE A 17 -37.74 -77.04 -4.59
N ALA A 18 -39.01 -76.95 -4.24
CA ALA A 18 -39.49 -76.72 -2.89
C ALA A 18 -39.18 -77.94 -2.00
N LEU A 19 -38.97 -77.75 -0.70
CA LEU A 19 -39.86 -78.28 0.35
C LEU A 19 -39.27 -78.14 1.75
N CYS A 20 -40.22 -77.98 2.67
CA CYS A 20 -40.18 -78.37 4.09
C CYS A 20 -39.36 -77.52 5.05
N PHE A 21 -40.13 -76.70 5.78
CA PHE A 21 -39.90 -76.37 7.18
C PHE A 21 -39.52 -77.62 7.99
N ALA A 22 -38.31 -77.65 8.50
CA ALA A 22 -37.94 -78.40 9.68
C ALA A 22 -37.40 -77.39 10.70
N MET A 23 -38.16 -77.20 11.78
CA MET A 23 -37.66 -76.55 12.99
C MET A 23 -36.49 -77.36 13.53
N LEU A 24 -35.28 -76.85 13.32
CA LEU A 24 -34.11 -77.17 14.12
C LEU A 24 -33.68 -75.85 14.75
N GLY A 25 -33.84 -75.77 16.08
CA GLY A 25 -33.35 -74.67 16.88
C GLY A 25 -31.84 -74.58 16.75
N ILE A 26 -31.38 -73.72 15.84
CA ILE A 26 -30.08 -73.08 15.94
C ILE A 26 -30.33 -71.95 16.93
N GLY A 27 -29.94 -72.18 18.19
CA GLY A 27 -29.88 -71.11 19.17
C GLY A 27 -29.09 -69.93 18.59
N PRO A 28 -29.36 -68.68 19.00
CA PRO A 28 -28.56 -67.56 18.56
C PRO A 28 -27.09 -67.93 18.76
N ALA A 29 -26.29 -67.76 17.70
CA ALA A 29 -24.84 -67.76 17.83
C ALA A 29 -24.52 -66.91 19.07
N PRO A 30 -23.59 -67.35 19.95
CA PRO A 30 -23.30 -66.59 21.16
C PRO A 30 -23.01 -65.17 20.71
N ALA A 31 -23.80 -64.22 21.23
CA ALA A 31 -23.49 -62.81 21.10
C ALA A 31 -22.02 -62.70 21.51
N HIS A 32 -21.14 -62.36 20.56
CA HIS A 32 -19.80 -62.00 20.91
C HIS A 32 -20.00 -60.84 21.87
N ALA A 33 -19.65 -61.05 23.15
CA ALA A 33 -19.69 -59.98 24.12
C ALA A 33 -18.86 -58.86 23.50
N ALA A 34 -19.53 -57.76 23.13
CA ALA A 34 -18.88 -56.60 22.58
C ALA A 34 -17.78 -56.23 23.57
N ASN A 35 -16.52 -56.36 23.15
CA ASN A 35 -15.42 -55.95 24.00
C ASN A 35 -15.61 -54.45 24.23
N THR A 36 -15.70 -54.07 25.51
CA THR A 36 -15.75 -52.67 25.89
C THR A 36 -14.44 -52.04 25.46
N VAL A 37 -14.52 -51.07 24.55
CA VAL A 37 -13.38 -50.27 24.10
C VAL A 37 -12.70 -49.67 25.34
N PRO A 38 -11.35 -49.66 25.43
CA PRO A 38 -10.64 -48.99 26.51
C PRO A 38 -11.20 -47.57 26.68
N PRO A 39 -11.46 -47.09 27.91
CA PRO A 39 -12.25 -45.89 28.11
C PRO A 39 -11.60 -44.72 27.36
N PRO A 40 -12.25 -44.19 26.30
CA PRO A 40 -11.66 -43.11 25.55
C PRO A 40 -11.51 -41.89 26.45
N ASP A 41 -10.54 -41.03 26.12
CA ASP A 41 -10.44 -39.68 26.66
C ASP A 41 -11.85 -39.04 26.71
N PRO A 42 -12.25 -38.31 27.78
CA PRO A 42 -13.59 -37.75 27.88
C PRO A 42 -14.01 -36.89 26.68
N ALA A 43 -13.11 -36.07 26.16
CA ALA A 43 -13.39 -35.26 24.97
C ALA A 43 -13.51 -36.13 23.73
N LEU A 44 -12.66 -37.15 23.60
CA LEU A 44 -12.75 -38.10 22.49
C LEU A 44 -14.03 -38.95 22.54
N ARG A 45 -14.42 -39.40 23.73
CA ARG A 45 -15.68 -40.14 23.98
C ARG A 45 -16.86 -39.36 23.44
N SER A 46 -17.02 -38.11 23.89
CA SER A 46 -18.13 -37.25 23.45
C SER A 46 -18.13 -37.04 21.95
N CYS A 47 -16.95 -36.85 21.34
CA CYS A 47 -16.83 -36.74 19.90
C CYS A 47 -17.32 -38.01 19.17
N VAL A 48 -16.78 -39.17 19.53
CA VAL A 48 -17.12 -40.45 18.90
C VAL A 48 -18.62 -40.75 19.04
N GLN A 49 -19.21 -40.48 20.20
CA GLN A 49 -20.65 -40.66 20.41
C GLN A 49 -21.50 -39.73 19.52
N ASN A 50 -21.07 -38.49 19.33
CA ASN A 50 -21.75 -37.56 18.41
C ASN A 50 -21.67 -38.05 16.95
N GLU A 51 -20.52 -38.61 16.54
CA GLU A 51 -20.36 -39.18 15.20
C GLU A 51 -21.23 -40.44 15.01
N LEU A 52 -21.24 -41.35 15.98
CA LEU A 52 -22.14 -42.52 15.97
C LEU A 52 -23.59 -42.08 15.82
N GLN A 53 -24.01 -41.08 16.61
CA GLN A 53 -25.36 -40.52 16.53
C GLN A 53 -25.64 -39.89 15.15
N ALA A 54 -24.71 -39.11 14.60
CA ALA A 54 -24.86 -38.48 13.28
C ALA A 54 -24.99 -39.51 12.15
N HIS A 55 -24.38 -40.68 12.31
CA HIS A 55 -24.48 -41.81 11.39
C HIS A 55 -25.63 -42.79 11.69
N ASN A 56 -26.52 -42.47 12.64
CA ASN A 56 -27.62 -43.34 13.10
C ASN A 56 -27.15 -44.73 13.60
N ILE A 57 -25.98 -44.78 14.23
CA ILE A 57 -25.43 -45.97 14.90
C ILE A 57 -25.70 -45.84 16.41
N SER A 58 -25.80 -46.96 17.13
CA SER A 58 -25.88 -46.94 18.59
C SER A 58 -24.70 -46.16 19.18
N THR A 59 -24.97 -45.29 20.16
CA THR A 59 -23.96 -44.47 20.83
C THR A 59 -23.14 -45.23 21.87
N GLU A 60 -23.39 -46.54 22.02
CA GLU A 60 -22.57 -47.43 22.82
C GLU A 60 -21.19 -47.62 22.17
N LEU A 61 -20.13 -47.46 22.95
CA LEU A 61 -18.76 -47.57 22.47
C LEU A 61 -18.30 -49.03 22.45
N THR A 62 -18.73 -49.75 21.41
CA THR A 62 -18.35 -51.13 21.13
C THR A 62 -17.53 -51.20 19.85
N ASP A 63 -16.66 -52.22 19.73
CA ASP A 63 -15.87 -52.43 18.51
C ASP A 63 -16.75 -52.52 17.25
N GLU A 64 -17.92 -53.19 17.35
CA GLU A 64 -18.89 -53.33 16.26
C GLU A 64 -19.43 -51.97 15.80
N ASN A 65 -19.78 -51.07 16.73
CA ASN A 65 -20.30 -49.75 16.38
C ASN A 65 -19.19 -48.85 15.79
N LEU A 66 -17.97 -48.94 16.33
CA LEU A 66 -16.82 -48.16 15.85
C LEU A 66 -16.38 -48.60 14.46
N GLU A 67 -16.41 -49.90 14.16
CA GLU A 67 -16.06 -50.43 12.84
C GLU A 67 -16.97 -49.85 11.73
N LEU A 68 -18.21 -49.48 12.04
CA LEU A 68 -19.16 -48.91 11.07
C LEU A 68 -18.89 -47.45 10.68
N LEU A 69 -18.05 -46.72 11.43
CA LEU A 69 -17.79 -45.32 11.16
C LEU A 69 -16.83 -45.14 9.96
N PRO A 70 -17.23 -44.39 8.91
CA PRO A 70 -16.37 -44.11 7.76
C PRO A 70 -15.39 -42.96 8.01
N SER A 71 -15.65 -42.13 9.02
CA SER A 71 -14.80 -41.00 9.39
C SER A 71 -15.12 -40.49 10.79
N ILE A 72 -14.18 -39.77 11.38
CA ILE A 72 -14.42 -38.97 12.60
C ILE A 72 -13.99 -37.53 12.36
N SER A 73 -14.87 -36.57 12.69
CA SER A 73 -14.60 -35.14 12.61
C SER A 73 -15.03 -34.42 13.88
N CYS A 74 -14.17 -34.48 14.89
CA CYS A 74 -14.42 -33.80 16.15
C CYS A 74 -14.45 -32.27 15.95
N SER A 75 -15.47 -31.61 16.52
CA SER A 75 -15.50 -30.16 16.71
C SER A 75 -14.89 -29.80 18.07
N ALA A 76 -14.57 -28.51 18.31
CA ALA A 76 -14.10 -28.05 19.62
C ALA A 76 -15.01 -28.58 20.75
N THR A 77 -14.47 -29.47 21.56
CA THR A 77 -15.21 -30.22 22.58
C THR A 77 -15.41 -29.34 23.81
N ARG A 78 -16.65 -29.29 24.33
CA ARG A 78 -16.93 -28.65 25.65
C ARG A 78 -16.18 -29.34 26.79
N ASP A 79 -15.79 -30.60 26.57
CA ASP A 79 -15.20 -31.50 27.56
C ASP A 79 -13.67 -31.42 27.66
N GLY A 80 -13.05 -30.39 27.04
CA GLY A 80 -11.60 -30.14 27.13
C GLY A 80 -10.81 -30.59 25.90
N THR A 81 -9.50 -30.79 26.07
CA THR A 81 -8.55 -31.19 25.01
C THR A 81 -8.39 -32.71 24.95
N ILE A 82 -8.31 -33.28 23.75
CA ILE A 82 -8.05 -34.71 23.58
C ILE A 82 -6.58 -35.00 23.91
N ALA A 83 -6.32 -35.83 24.93
CA ALA A 83 -4.97 -36.19 25.37
C ALA A 83 -4.58 -37.64 25.04
N ASN A 84 -5.56 -38.53 24.90
CA ASN A 84 -5.36 -39.95 24.62
C ASN A 84 -6.24 -40.41 23.46
N LEU A 85 -5.62 -41.12 22.50
CA LEU A 85 -6.28 -41.65 21.30
C LEU A 85 -6.69 -43.12 21.42
N ALA A 86 -6.51 -43.76 22.58
CA ALA A 86 -6.92 -45.14 22.79
C ALA A 86 -8.40 -45.34 22.44
N GLY A 87 -8.69 -46.44 21.75
CA GLY A 87 -9.99 -46.77 21.18
C GLY A 87 -10.16 -46.36 19.73
N LEU A 88 -9.33 -45.45 19.19
CA LEU A 88 -9.39 -45.13 17.75
C LEU A 88 -8.89 -46.27 16.88
N GLU A 89 -8.06 -47.17 17.40
CA GLU A 89 -7.57 -48.35 16.68
C GLU A 89 -8.69 -49.27 16.15
N ASN A 90 -9.91 -49.16 16.70
CA ASN A 90 -11.09 -49.96 16.32
C ASN A 90 -11.88 -49.37 15.15
N LEU A 91 -11.47 -48.22 14.59
CA LEU A 91 -12.13 -47.57 13.46
C LEU A 91 -11.69 -48.19 12.12
N ALA A 92 -11.88 -49.49 11.95
CA ALA A 92 -11.32 -50.26 10.84
C ALA A 92 -11.74 -49.75 9.44
N ASN A 93 -12.89 -49.08 9.33
CA ASN A 93 -13.39 -48.51 8.08
C ASN A 93 -13.13 -47.00 7.91
N ALA A 94 -12.56 -46.32 8.90
CA ALA A 94 -12.37 -44.88 8.84
C ALA A 94 -11.28 -44.49 7.84
N ASP A 95 -11.65 -43.65 6.86
CA ASP A 95 -10.71 -43.08 5.89
C ASP A 95 -10.19 -41.69 6.27
N ARG A 96 -10.85 -41.05 7.24
CA ARG A 96 -10.58 -39.69 7.68
C ARG A 96 -10.71 -39.56 9.18
N VAL A 97 -9.70 -38.97 9.79
CA VAL A 97 -9.68 -38.60 11.21
C VAL A 97 -9.31 -37.12 11.33
N SER A 98 -10.19 -36.34 11.93
CA SER A 98 -9.96 -34.92 12.23
C SER A 98 -10.19 -34.66 13.71
N LEU A 99 -9.13 -34.24 14.40
CA LEU A 99 -9.11 -34.02 15.83
C LEU A 99 -8.66 -32.58 16.12
N PRO A 100 -9.50 -31.73 16.75
CA PRO A 100 -9.12 -30.39 17.16
C PRO A 100 -8.52 -30.42 18.57
N ALA A 101 -7.61 -29.47 18.84
CA ALA A 101 -7.06 -29.19 20.16
C ALA A 101 -6.57 -30.44 20.90
N THR A 102 -5.56 -31.11 20.34
CA THR A 102 -5.01 -32.35 20.90
C THR A 102 -3.71 -32.10 21.65
N THR A 103 -3.60 -32.51 22.92
CA THR A 103 -2.30 -32.55 23.63
C THR A 103 -1.53 -33.85 23.39
N VAL A 104 -2.02 -34.67 22.46
CA VAL A 104 -1.48 -35.96 22.11
C VAL A 104 -0.04 -35.84 21.61
N SER A 105 0.86 -36.59 22.24
CA SER A 105 2.24 -36.78 21.82
C SER A 105 2.48 -38.13 21.12
N ASN A 106 1.53 -39.07 21.25
CA ASN A 106 1.64 -40.42 20.69
C ASN A 106 0.43 -40.75 19.81
N LEU A 107 0.70 -41.06 18.54
CA LEU A 107 -0.30 -41.36 17.51
C LEU A 107 -0.42 -42.86 17.18
N THR A 108 0.13 -43.76 17.99
CA THR A 108 0.13 -45.22 17.72
C THR A 108 -1.26 -45.81 17.49
N ALA A 109 -2.31 -45.27 18.12
CA ALA A 109 -3.69 -45.74 17.88
C ALA A 109 -4.16 -45.52 16.42
N LEU A 110 -3.53 -44.59 15.69
CA LEU A 110 -3.86 -44.31 14.29
C LEU A 110 -3.06 -45.18 13.31
N THR A 111 -1.93 -45.75 13.73
CA THR A 111 -1.02 -46.49 12.81
C THR A 111 -1.56 -47.85 12.40
N THR A 112 -2.56 -48.37 13.10
CA THR A 112 -3.24 -49.62 12.79
C THR A 112 -4.42 -49.45 11.84
N LEU A 113 -4.80 -48.21 11.48
CA LEU A 113 -5.99 -47.94 10.69
C LEU A 113 -5.75 -48.20 9.19
N PRO A 114 -6.34 -49.26 8.61
CA PRO A 114 -5.96 -49.76 7.30
C PRO A 114 -6.44 -48.88 6.14
N LYS A 115 -7.45 -48.03 6.36
CA LYS A 115 -8.06 -47.17 5.34
C LYS A 115 -7.78 -45.68 5.51
N LEU A 116 -7.08 -45.28 6.58
CA LEU A 116 -6.88 -43.87 6.91
C LEU A 116 -6.05 -43.17 5.83
N THR A 117 -6.67 -42.27 5.05
CA THR A 117 -5.98 -41.51 4.00
C THR A 117 -5.91 -40.01 4.28
N THR A 118 -6.77 -39.50 5.16
CA THR A 118 -6.85 -38.09 5.54
C THR A 118 -6.70 -37.93 7.05
N LEU A 119 -5.67 -37.20 7.48
CA LEU A 119 -5.44 -36.88 8.89
C LEU A 119 -5.41 -35.36 9.08
N SER A 120 -6.17 -34.88 10.06
CA SER A 120 -6.15 -33.49 10.50
C SER A 120 -5.95 -33.43 12.00
N LEU A 121 -4.86 -32.79 12.43
CA LEU A 121 -4.53 -32.56 13.82
C LEU A 121 -4.33 -31.06 14.04
N ALA A 122 -5.33 -30.40 14.63
CA ALA A 122 -5.32 -28.95 14.85
C ALA A 122 -4.91 -28.60 16.29
N SER A 123 -4.20 -27.49 16.48
CA SER A 123 -3.77 -26.97 17.79
C SER A 123 -3.10 -28.03 18.69
N THR A 124 -2.08 -28.70 18.16
CA THR A 124 -1.38 -29.77 18.88
C THR A 124 -0.19 -29.31 19.71
N THR A 125 0.22 -30.12 20.69
CA THR A 125 1.49 -29.97 21.42
C THR A 125 2.56 -30.96 20.95
N LEU A 126 2.44 -31.50 19.74
CA LEU A 126 3.36 -32.49 19.19
C LEU A 126 4.76 -31.89 19.03
N THR A 127 5.78 -32.57 19.56
CA THR A 127 7.20 -32.19 19.45
C THR A 127 8.04 -33.20 18.66
N ASP A 128 7.53 -34.41 18.44
CA ASP A 128 8.14 -35.47 17.65
C ASP A 128 7.12 -36.01 16.63
N GLY A 129 7.49 -35.99 15.34
CA GLY A 129 6.67 -36.48 14.24
C GLY A 129 6.94 -37.93 13.83
N SER A 130 7.79 -38.68 14.54
CA SER A 130 8.21 -40.04 14.16
C SER A 130 7.03 -41.01 13.90
N THR A 131 5.97 -40.94 14.73
CA THR A 131 4.76 -41.75 14.55
C THR A 131 3.92 -41.34 13.34
N LEU A 132 3.93 -40.06 12.94
CA LEU A 132 3.28 -39.61 11.71
C LEU A 132 3.92 -40.25 10.48
N GLY A 133 5.25 -40.44 10.49
CA GLY A 133 5.98 -41.08 9.38
C GLY A 133 5.58 -42.54 9.14
N GLN A 134 4.96 -43.21 10.12
CA GLN A 134 4.46 -44.58 9.96
C GLN A 134 3.15 -44.65 9.17
N LEU A 135 2.44 -43.53 9.04
CA LEU A 135 1.15 -43.43 8.33
C LEU A 135 1.36 -43.23 6.82
N THR A 136 2.16 -44.10 6.21
CA THR A 136 2.63 -43.99 4.81
C THR A 136 1.51 -43.99 3.76
N GLN A 137 0.31 -44.48 4.13
CA GLN A 137 -0.88 -44.49 3.30
C GLN A 137 -1.56 -43.11 3.15
N LEU A 138 -1.14 -42.10 3.92
CA LEU A 138 -1.78 -40.78 3.91
C LEU A 138 -1.64 -40.10 2.54
N THR A 139 -2.75 -39.53 2.09
CA THR A 139 -2.82 -38.69 0.88
C THR A 139 -3.07 -37.21 1.21
N SER A 140 -3.60 -36.93 2.41
CA SER A 140 -3.83 -35.57 2.89
C SER A 140 -3.46 -35.46 4.37
N LEU A 141 -2.63 -34.46 4.71
CA LEU A 141 -2.25 -34.16 6.09
C LEU A 141 -2.45 -32.67 6.40
N HIS A 142 -3.24 -32.39 7.42
CA HIS A 142 -3.29 -31.07 8.08
C HIS A 142 -2.67 -31.19 9.46
N LEU A 143 -1.61 -30.42 9.71
CA LEU A 143 -0.89 -30.45 10.97
C LEU A 143 -0.64 -29.02 11.48
N ASP A 144 -1.28 -28.68 12.59
CA ASP A 144 -0.98 -27.49 13.39
C ASP A 144 -0.26 -27.92 14.67
N ALA A 145 1.07 -27.92 14.60
CA ALA A 145 1.99 -28.33 15.64
C ALA A 145 3.08 -27.26 15.85
N PRO A 146 2.77 -26.10 16.44
CA PRO A 146 3.66 -24.95 16.48
C PRO A 146 4.96 -25.18 17.28
N GLN A 147 5.04 -26.27 18.06
CA GLN A 147 6.23 -26.68 18.82
C GLN A 147 7.09 -27.72 18.06
N LEU A 148 6.61 -28.26 16.95
CA LEU A 148 7.32 -29.28 16.18
C LEU A 148 8.48 -28.63 15.42
N GLY A 149 9.71 -28.95 15.83
CA GLY A 149 10.94 -28.38 15.28
C GLY A 149 11.56 -29.17 14.13
N ASN A 150 11.11 -30.42 13.91
CA ASN A 150 11.63 -31.30 12.87
C ASN A 150 10.46 -31.92 12.09
N VAL A 151 10.56 -31.91 10.75
CA VAL A 151 9.53 -32.45 9.85
C VAL A 151 10.08 -33.52 8.89
N ASP A 152 11.16 -34.20 9.26
CA ASP A 152 11.83 -35.22 8.43
C ASP A 152 10.94 -36.42 8.14
N PHE A 153 9.98 -36.71 9.02
CA PHE A 153 8.95 -37.75 8.84
C PHE A 153 8.14 -37.59 7.56
N LEU A 154 8.06 -36.37 6.99
CA LEU A 154 7.39 -36.13 5.72
C LEU A 154 8.01 -36.94 4.59
N SER A 155 9.30 -37.26 4.66
CA SER A 155 10.01 -38.07 3.64
C SER A 155 9.41 -39.47 3.48
N GLU A 156 8.78 -40.01 4.52
CA GLU A 156 8.11 -41.32 4.50
C GLU A 156 6.72 -41.26 3.85
N LEU A 157 6.13 -40.06 3.77
CA LEU A 157 4.75 -39.85 3.32
C LEU A 157 4.66 -39.54 1.81
N SER A 158 5.31 -40.39 1.01
CA SER A 158 5.53 -40.17 -0.44
C SER A 158 4.27 -40.04 -1.30
N HIS A 159 3.12 -40.52 -0.83
CA HIS A 159 1.82 -40.45 -1.50
C HIS A 159 0.98 -39.21 -1.15
N LEU A 160 1.51 -38.30 -0.33
CA LEU A 160 0.81 -37.05 0.00
C LEU A 160 0.55 -36.21 -1.24
N ARG A 161 -0.72 -35.86 -1.43
CA ARG A 161 -1.22 -34.95 -2.47
C ARG A 161 -1.57 -33.59 -1.90
N GLY A 162 -1.98 -33.53 -0.64
CA GLY A 162 -2.29 -32.30 0.10
C GLY A 162 -1.55 -32.22 1.43
N LEU A 163 -0.88 -31.10 1.69
CA LEU A 163 -0.20 -30.84 2.95
C LEU A 163 -0.53 -29.42 3.43
N ARG A 164 -1.08 -29.30 4.65
CA ARG A 164 -1.16 -28.04 5.37
C ARG A 164 -0.35 -28.14 6.65
N LEU A 165 0.60 -27.22 6.82
CA LEU A 165 1.62 -27.31 7.85
C LEU A 165 1.77 -25.98 8.59
N LYS A 166 1.61 -26.04 9.92
CA LYS A 166 1.96 -24.98 10.85
C LYS A 166 2.87 -25.58 11.92
N VAL A 167 4.16 -25.26 11.83
CA VAL A 167 5.20 -25.82 12.68
C VAL A 167 6.08 -24.73 13.30
N ALA A 168 7.08 -25.11 14.09
CA ALA A 168 8.02 -24.15 14.64
C ALA A 168 8.74 -23.42 13.51
N ALA A 169 8.97 -22.11 13.67
CA ALA A 169 9.62 -21.28 12.65
C ALA A 169 11.08 -21.71 12.35
N THR A 170 11.69 -22.49 13.24
CA THR A 170 13.05 -23.05 13.08
C THR A 170 13.08 -24.36 12.32
N ALA A 171 11.93 -24.97 12.01
CA ALA A 171 11.88 -26.23 11.30
C ALA A 171 12.38 -26.06 9.86
N SER A 172 13.26 -26.97 9.42
CA SER A 172 13.70 -27.01 8.02
C SER A 172 12.58 -27.52 7.13
N MET A 173 12.33 -26.84 6.01
CA MET A 173 11.31 -27.23 5.03
C MET A 173 11.86 -28.16 3.93
N ALA A 174 13.14 -28.55 3.98
CA ALA A 174 13.79 -29.38 2.97
C ALA A 174 13.06 -30.72 2.66
N PRO A 175 12.47 -31.43 3.64
CA PRO A 175 11.74 -32.69 3.36
C PRO A 175 10.56 -32.55 2.39
N ILE A 176 9.95 -31.36 2.28
CA ILE A 176 8.80 -31.12 1.37
C ILE A 176 9.18 -31.41 -0.09
N ALA A 177 10.44 -31.22 -0.48
CA ALA A 177 10.91 -31.46 -1.84
C ALA A 177 10.81 -32.95 -2.27
N GLN A 178 10.75 -33.87 -1.31
CA GLN A 178 10.66 -35.32 -1.57
C GLN A 178 9.22 -35.79 -1.81
N LEU A 179 8.22 -34.95 -1.55
CA LEU A 179 6.80 -35.27 -1.73
C LEU A 179 6.41 -35.19 -3.20
N THR A 180 6.80 -36.20 -3.99
CA THR A 180 6.70 -36.18 -5.45
C THR A 180 5.27 -36.11 -6.00
N ASP A 181 4.27 -36.57 -5.24
CA ASP A 181 2.85 -36.51 -5.60
C ASP A 181 2.12 -35.26 -5.09
N LEU A 182 2.82 -34.37 -4.37
CA LEU A 182 2.21 -33.21 -3.73
C LEU A 182 1.70 -32.20 -4.76
N ALA A 183 0.39 -31.97 -4.76
CA ALA A 183 -0.29 -31.02 -5.64
C ALA A 183 -0.65 -29.71 -4.93
N THR A 184 -0.94 -29.79 -3.62
CA THR A 184 -1.33 -28.64 -2.80
C THR A 184 -0.50 -28.57 -1.53
N LEU A 185 0.16 -27.43 -1.33
CA LEU A 185 0.92 -27.11 -0.13
C LEU A 185 0.37 -25.83 0.49
N TYR A 186 0.13 -25.84 1.79
CA TYR A 186 -0.28 -24.65 2.53
C TYR A 186 0.59 -24.51 3.78
N LEU A 187 1.29 -23.38 3.92
CA LEU A 187 2.22 -23.13 5.02
C LEU A 187 1.72 -21.98 5.90
N THR A 188 1.81 -22.13 7.22
CA THR A 188 1.67 -20.98 8.12
C THR A 188 3.04 -20.46 8.54
N VAL A 189 3.30 -19.19 8.25
CA VAL A 189 4.59 -18.51 8.47
C VAL A 189 4.42 -17.40 9.49
N LYS A 190 5.24 -17.43 10.55
CA LYS A 190 5.26 -16.43 11.63
C LYS A 190 6.47 -15.50 11.58
N THR A 191 7.22 -15.55 10.49
CA THR A 191 8.44 -14.75 10.25
C THR A 191 8.18 -13.66 9.20
N PRO A 192 9.02 -12.59 9.16
CA PRO A 192 8.93 -11.55 8.14
C PRO A 192 9.15 -12.00 6.69
N GLN A 193 9.74 -13.17 6.49
CA GLN A 193 10.03 -13.76 5.19
C GLN A 193 9.67 -15.24 5.19
N LEU A 194 9.45 -15.80 3.99
CA LEU A 194 9.31 -17.25 3.83
C LEU A 194 10.61 -17.98 4.22
N PRO A 195 10.51 -19.21 4.75
CA PRO A 195 11.68 -20.08 4.84
C PRO A 195 12.22 -20.42 3.44
N GLU A 196 13.45 -20.91 3.36
CA GLU A 196 13.95 -21.48 2.11
C GLU A 196 13.09 -22.70 1.71
N LEU A 197 12.60 -22.70 0.47
CA LEU A 197 11.70 -23.71 -0.05
C LEU A 197 12.27 -24.31 -1.34
N THR A 198 12.19 -25.63 -1.46
CA THR A 198 12.29 -26.34 -2.74
C THR A 198 10.96 -27.03 -2.97
N LEU A 199 10.25 -26.62 -4.01
CA LEU A 199 8.88 -27.07 -4.28
C LEU A 199 8.89 -28.30 -5.21
N PRO A 200 8.06 -29.33 -4.94
CA PRO A 200 8.00 -30.53 -5.78
C PRO A 200 7.41 -30.23 -7.16
N LEU A 201 7.79 -31.05 -8.15
CA LEU A 201 7.47 -30.84 -9.58
C LEU A 201 5.97 -30.90 -9.91
N ARG A 202 5.18 -31.62 -9.09
CA ARG A 202 3.72 -31.75 -9.28
C ARG A 202 2.91 -30.67 -8.55
N LEU A 203 3.56 -29.78 -7.79
CA LEU A 203 2.87 -28.76 -7.03
C LEU A 203 2.16 -27.77 -7.97
N ARG A 204 0.86 -27.57 -7.76
CA ARG A 204 0.05 -26.60 -8.53
C ARG A 204 -0.42 -25.44 -7.68
N MET A 205 -0.70 -25.70 -6.41
CA MET A 205 -1.21 -24.70 -5.48
C MET A 205 -0.26 -24.54 -4.29
N LEU A 206 0.21 -23.31 -4.10
CA LEU A 206 0.91 -22.88 -2.91
C LEU A 206 0.02 -21.90 -2.14
N GLY A 207 -0.22 -22.19 -0.87
CA GLY A 207 -0.87 -21.30 0.06
C GLY A 207 0.09 -20.88 1.17
N VAL A 208 0.03 -19.61 1.57
CA VAL A 208 0.81 -19.07 2.68
C VAL A 208 -0.11 -18.26 3.57
N GLU A 209 -0.18 -18.63 4.84
CA GLU A 209 -0.79 -17.82 5.89
C GLU A 209 0.31 -17.12 6.68
N GLY A 210 0.41 -15.79 6.57
CA GLY A 210 1.60 -15.05 6.96
C GLY A 210 1.33 -13.82 7.83
N THR A 211 1.02 -14.01 9.11
CA THR A 211 0.65 -12.88 9.99
C THR A 211 1.75 -11.84 10.18
N SER A 212 3.02 -12.25 10.04
CA SER A 212 4.19 -11.37 10.16
C SER A 212 4.93 -11.17 8.84
N LEU A 213 4.47 -11.79 7.74
CA LEU A 213 5.16 -11.80 6.46
C LEU A 213 5.19 -10.40 5.85
N THR A 214 6.37 -9.91 5.47
CA THR A 214 6.58 -8.59 4.88
C THR A 214 7.03 -8.63 3.42
N THR A 215 7.64 -9.73 2.98
CA THR A 215 8.20 -9.91 1.63
C THR A 215 8.08 -11.36 1.14
N LEU A 216 8.09 -11.55 -0.19
CA LEU A 216 8.07 -12.85 -0.88
C LEU A 216 9.41 -13.21 -1.56
N ASN A 217 10.48 -12.44 -1.35
CA ASN A 217 11.75 -12.59 -2.07
C ASN A 217 12.43 -13.97 -1.94
N ALA A 218 12.04 -14.76 -0.93
CA ALA A 218 12.54 -16.12 -0.70
C ALA A 218 11.76 -17.19 -1.51
N LEU A 219 10.76 -16.81 -2.32
CA LEU A 219 10.11 -17.74 -3.23
C LEU A 219 11.13 -18.34 -4.22
N PRO A 220 11.14 -19.67 -4.42
CA PRO A 220 11.95 -20.31 -5.44
C PRO A 220 11.34 -20.11 -6.83
N SER A 221 12.15 -20.29 -7.87
CA SER A 221 11.63 -20.44 -9.24
C SER A 221 10.77 -21.70 -9.34
N ALA A 222 9.53 -21.55 -9.78
CA ALA A 222 8.56 -22.65 -9.80
C ALA A 222 7.44 -22.41 -10.82
N ASP A 223 7.74 -22.64 -12.10
CA ASP A 223 6.79 -22.47 -13.20
C ASP A 223 5.63 -23.47 -13.17
N GLN A 224 5.77 -24.55 -12.40
CA GLN A 224 4.70 -25.53 -12.20
C GLN A 224 3.53 -24.99 -11.36
N VAL A 225 3.77 -23.96 -10.53
CA VAL A 225 2.77 -23.39 -9.62
C VAL A 225 1.84 -22.47 -10.40
N THR A 226 0.56 -22.82 -10.43
CA THR A 226 -0.47 -22.07 -11.16
C THR A 226 -1.32 -21.21 -10.23
N THR A 227 -1.40 -21.57 -8.95
CA THR A 227 -2.22 -20.87 -7.96
C THR A 227 -1.41 -20.52 -6.72
N LEU A 228 -1.40 -19.24 -6.38
CA LEU A 228 -0.82 -18.73 -5.13
C LEU A 228 -1.92 -18.07 -4.30
N VAL A 229 -2.05 -18.50 -3.05
CA VAL A 229 -2.96 -17.92 -2.07
C VAL A 229 -2.15 -17.36 -0.91
N LEU A 230 -2.31 -16.07 -0.64
CA LEU A 230 -1.68 -15.35 0.47
C LEU A 230 -2.76 -14.88 1.43
N ASP A 231 -2.84 -15.50 2.59
CA ASP A 231 -3.84 -15.22 3.61
C ASP A 231 -3.21 -14.59 4.85
N GLN A 232 -3.97 -13.73 5.53
CA GLN A 232 -3.52 -13.05 6.76
C GLN A 232 -2.22 -12.25 6.59
N THR A 233 -1.92 -11.78 5.38
CA THR A 233 -0.68 -11.07 5.03
C THR A 233 -0.75 -9.55 5.22
N ARG A 234 -1.41 -9.07 6.29
CA ARG A 234 -1.62 -7.62 6.56
C ARG A 234 -0.34 -6.78 6.61
N ASN A 235 0.81 -7.41 6.85
CA ASN A 235 2.12 -6.77 6.93
C ASN A 235 2.93 -6.87 5.63
N LEU A 236 2.40 -7.53 4.60
CA LEU A 236 3.07 -7.71 3.32
C LEU A 236 3.15 -6.38 2.58
N VAL A 237 4.37 -5.90 2.35
CA VAL A 237 4.64 -4.61 1.68
C VAL A 237 5.41 -4.76 0.38
N ASP A 238 6.06 -5.91 0.18
CA ASP A 238 6.93 -6.19 -0.94
C ASP A 238 6.52 -7.51 -1.63
N LEU A 239 6.15 -7.41 -2.91
CA LEU A 239 5.76 -8.53 -3.76
C LEU A 239 6.93 -9.14 -4.56
N GLY A 240 8.16 -8.67 -4.35
CA GLY A 240 9.34 -9.22 -5.00
C GLY A 240 9.47 -10.73 -4.76
N GLY A 241 9.98 -11.45 -5.76
CA GLY A 241 10.02 -12.91 -5.81
C GLY A 241 8.83 -13.53 -6.57
N LEU A 242 7.71 -12.82 -6.72
CA LEU A 242 6.58 -13.30 -7.52
C LEU A 242 6.96 -13.52 -8.99
N GLU A 243 7.87 -12.71 -9.53
CA GLU A 243 8.35 -12.82 -10.91
C GLU A 243 8.98 -14.19 -11.26
N ARG A 244 9.29 -15.00 -10.23
CA ARG A 244 9.86 -16.35 -10.36
C ARG A 244 8.79 -17.45 -10.53
N LEU A 245 7.52 -17.11 -10.41
CA LEU A 245 6.38 -18.02 -10.57
C LEU A 245 5.71 -17.77 -11.95
N SER A 246 6.46 -17.90 -13.04
CA SER A 246 6.00 -17.43 -14.36
C SER A 246 4.77 -18.18 -14.91
N GLY A 247 4.49 -19.39 -14.38
CA GLY A 247 3.29 -20.18 -14.70
C GLY A 247 2.03 -19.81 -13.91
N LEU A 248 2.06 -18.77 -13.08
CA LEU A 248 0.93 -18.36 -12.25
C LEU A 248 -0.26 -17.90 -13.12
N THR A 249 -1.42 -18.52 -12.90
CA THR A 249 -2.70 -18.13 -13.54
C THR A 249 -3.64 -17.47 -12.56
N SER A 250 -3.52 -17.78 -11.26
CA SER A 250 -4.38 -17.23 -10.21
C SER A 250 -3.57 -16.76 -9.00
N LEU A 251 -3.72 -15.48 -8.66
CA LEU A 251 -3.11 -14.86 -7.50
C LEU A 251 -4.20 -14.31 -6.58
N TYR A 252 -4.26 -14.84 -5.36
CA TYR A 252 -5.17 -14.39 -4.32
C TYR A 252 -4.36 -13.81 -3.16
N ILE A 253 -4.61 -12.55 -2.83
CA ILE A 253 -3.98 -11.85 -1.72
C ILE A 253 -5.11 -11.30 -0.85
N GLY A 254 -5.28 -11.85 0.36
CA GLY A 254 -6.41 -11.53 1.22
C GLY A 254 -6.38 -10.09 1.75
N GLU A 255 -5.23 -9.69 2.31
CA GLU A 255 -4.96 -8.34 2.80
C GLU A 255 -3.46 -8.05 2.65
N GLY A 256 -3.09 -6.79 2.41
CA GLY A 256 -1.69 -6.39 2.31
C GLY A 256 -1.51 -4.88 2.34
N ARG A 257 -0.27 -4.43 2.47
CA ARG A 257 0.11 -3.01 2.46
C ARG A 257 1.09 -2.67 1.34
N PHE A 258 1.17 -3.52 0.32
CA PHE A 258 1.95 -3.27 -0.88
C PHE A 258 1.26 -2.22 -1.76
N ARG A 259 2.09 -1.41 -2.42
CA ARG A 259 1.67 -0.43 -3.44
C ARG A 259 2.14 -0.84 -4.82
N ASP A 260 3.36 -1.36 -4.87
CA ASP A 260 4.06 -1.70 -6.10
C ASP A 260 3.57 -3.05 -6.65
N LEU A 261 3.01 -3.01 -7.84
CA LEU A 261 2.59 -4.19 -8.61
C LEU A 261 3.61 -4.57 -9.69
N HIS A 262 4.75 -3.88 -9.81
CA HIS A 262 5.77 -4.15 -10.82
C HIS A 262 6.25 -5.63 -10.87
N PRO A 263 6.37 -6.36 -9.75
CA PRO A 263 6.69 -7.80 -9.78
C PRO A 263 5.70 -8.66 -10.58
N LEU A 264 4.46 -8.19 -10.80
CA LEU A 264 3.46 -8.90 -11.58
C LEU A 264 3.69 -8.83 -13.09
N THR A 265 4.53 -7.91 -13.59
CA THR A 265 4.79 -7.73 -15.04
C THR A 265 5.29 -8.99 -15.74
N ALA A 266 5.99 -9.87 -15.02
CA ALA A 266 6.48 -11.14 -15.55
C ALA A 266 5.40 -12.23 -15.66
N LEU A 267 4.24 -12.06 -15.01
CA LEU A 267 3.20 -13.07 -14.86
C LEU A 267 2.20 -13.06 -16.03
N THR A 268 2.69 -13.13 -17.25
CA THR A 268 1.87 -12.98 -18.49
C THR A 268 0.78 -14.04 -18.66
N SER A 269 0.82 -15.15 -17.91
CA SER A 269 -0.22 -16.18 -17.88
C SER A 269 -1.35 -15.89 -16.88
N LEU A 270 -1.28 -14.79 -16.13
CA LEU A 270 -2.23 -14.48 -15.07
C LEU A 270 -3.62 -14.16 -15.65
N THR A 271 -4.62 -14.92 -15.21
CA THR A 271 -6.04 -14.73 -15.59
C THR A 271 -6.87 -14.14 -14.45
N THR A 272 -6.45 -14.38 -13.21
CA THR A 272 -7.16 -13.95 -12.00
C THR A 272 -6.22 -13.26 -11.03
N LEU A 273 -6.54 -12.02 -10.68
CA LEU A 273 -5.91 -11.27 -9.59
C LEU A 273 -6.96 -10.81 -8.60
N ARG A 274 -6.81 -11.20 -7.32
CA ARG A 274 -7.59 -10.67 -6.19
C ARG A 274 -6.64 -10.10 -5.15
N ALA A 275 -6.76 -8.81 -4.87
CA ALA A 275 -5.96 -8.09 -3.89
C ALA A 275 -6.77 -6.93 -3.29
N ASN A 276 -7.94 -7.27 -2.74
CA ASN A 276 -8.81 -6.33 -2.05
C ASN A 276 -8.18 -5.87 -0.72
N ASN A 277 -8.63 -4.73 -0.19
CA ASN A 277 -8.23 -4.19 1.12
C ASN A 277 -6.72 -3.97 1.22
N GLY A 278 -6.21 -3.05 0.42
CA GLY A 278 -4.80 -2.70 0.35
C GLY A 278 -4.54 -1.20 0.36
N VAL A 279 -3.42 -0.81 -0.23
CA VAL A 279 -3.04 0.60 -0.44
C VAL A 279 -2.53 0.84 -1.86
N VAL A 280 -2.93 -0.03 -2.81
CA VAL A 280 -2.52 0.06 -4.22
C VAL A 280 -3.03 1.37 -4.82
N ASP A 281 -2.14 2.12 -5.44
CA ASP A 281 -2.45 3.37 -6.15
C ASP A 281 -1.88 3.41 -7.58
N ASP A 282 -0.94 2.52 -7.91
CA ASP A 282 -0.34 2.37 -9.25
C ASP A 282 -0.64 0.99 -9.84
N LEU A 283 -1.23 0.97 -11.04
CA LEU A 283 -1.59 -0.24 -11.79
C LEU A 283 -0.62 -0.54 -12.95
N SER A 284 0.49 0.20 -13.07
CA SER A 284 1.45 0.06 -14.18
C SER A 284 1.96 -1.38 -14.36
N GLY A 285 2.10 -2.14 -13.26
CA GLY A 285 2.50 -3.55 -13.29
C GLY A 285 1.50 -4.51 -13.94
N LEU A 286 0.28 -4.05 -14.27
CA LEU A 286 -0.77 -4.86 -14.90
C LEU A 286 -0.90 -4.66 -16.41
N ALA A 287 -0.23 -3.65 -16.99
CA ALA A 287 -0.51 -3.17 -18.34
C ALA A 287 -0.38 -4.25 -19.44
N ASP A 288 0.56 -5.17 -19.28
CA ASP A 288 0.86 -6.22 -20.26
C ASP A 288 0.16 -7.56 -19.95
N LEU A 289 -0.64 -7.65 -18.87
CA LEU A 289 -1.30 -8.88 -18.42
C LEU A 289 -2.60 -9.15 -19.18
N THR A 290 -2.49 -9.18 -20.51
CA THR A 290 -3.63 -9.25 -21.45
C THR A 290 -4.50 -10.51 -21.33
N GLN A 291 -4.07 -11.53 -20.59
CA GLN A 291 -4.86 -12.73 -20.28
C GLN A 291 -5.80 -12.54 -19.08
N LEU A 292 -5.73 -11.42 -18.35
CA LEU A 292 -6.59 -11.15 -17.21
C LEU A 292 -8.07 -11.13 -17.60
N THR A 293 -8.86 -11.96 -16.92
CA THR A 293 -10.33 -12.00 -17.04
C THR A 293 -11.01 -11.52 -15.76
N THR A 294 -10.33 -11.66 -14.62
CA THR A 294 -10.85 -11.34 -13.29
C THR A 294 -9.86 -10.44 -12.55
N LEU A 295 -10.31 -9.26 -12.18
CA LEU A 295 -9.54 -8.26 -11.43
C LEU A 295 -10.37 -7.75 -10.25
N GLU A 296 -9.93 -8.04 -9.03
CA GLU A 296 -10.55 -7.54 -7.81
C GLU A 296 -9.52 -6.76 -6.98
N LEU A 297 -9.69 -5.44 -6.94
CA LEU A 297 -8.87 -4.48 -6.20
C LEU A 297 -9.75 -3.49 -5.42
N ALA A 298 -10.87 -3.96 -4.88
CA ALA A 298 -11.76 -3.14 -4.07
C ALA A 298 -11.06 -2.68 -2.78
N ASN A 299 -11.44 -1.49 -2.29
CA ASN A 299 -10.90 -0.90 -1.07
C ASN A 299 -9.37 -0.68 -1.14
N ASN A 300 -8.96 0.12 -2.11
CA ASN A 300 -7.58 0.55 -2.36
C ASN A 300 -7.55 2.09 -2.60
N ASP A 301 -6.44 2.64 -3.09
CA ASP A 301 -6.25 4.07 -3.32
C ASP A 301 -6.17 4.43 -4.83
N ILE A 302 -6.72 3.58 -5.70
CA ILE A 302 -6.61 3.67 -7.17
C ILE A 302 -7.38 4.89 -7.70
N GLY A 303 -6.72 5.72 -8.51
CA GLY A 303 -7.34 6.85 -9.21
C GLY A 303 -7.20 6.82 -10.72
N ASP A 304 -6.15 6.17 -11.23
CA ASP A 304 -5.83 6.09 -12.66
C ASP A 304 -6.00 4.66 -13.17
N LEU A 305 -6.86 4.48 -14.16
CA LEU A 305 -7.13 3.19 -14.80
C LEU A 305 -6.41 3.03 -16.15
N THR A 306 -5.62 4.02 -16.60
CA THR A 306 -4.92 3.99 -17.90
C THR A 306 -4.18 2.67 -18.17
N PRO A 307 -3.48 2.04 -17.20
CA PRO A 307 -2.83 0.74 -17.42
C PRO A 307 -3.77 -0.39 -17.83
N LEU A 308 -5.08 -0.29 -17.58
CA LEU A 308 -6.05 -1.33 -17.92
C LEU A 308 -6.57 -1.24 -19.36
N ALA A 309 -6.17 -0.22 -20.14
CA ALA A 309 -6.75 0.10 -21.45
C ALA A 309 -6.68 -1.02 -22.50
N GLU A 310 -5.64 -1.86 -22.43
CA GLU A 310 -5.43 -2.98 -23.36
C GLU A 310 -5.90 -4.33 -22.80
N LEU A 311 -6.45 -4.38 -21.58
CA LEU A 311 -6.93 -5.60 -20.93
C LEU A 311 -8.35 -5.96 -21.38
N ILE A 312 -8.53 -6.14 -22.69
CA ILE A 312 -9.83 -6.33 -23.35
C ILE A 312 -10.55 -7.63 -22.95
N ASN A 313 -9.84 -8.58 -22.34
CA ASN A 313 -10.39 -9.86 -21.89
C ASN A 313 -11.04 -9.79 -20.49
N LEU A 314 -10.97 -8.63 -19.82
CA LEU A 314 -11.59 -8.44 -18.52
C LEU A 314 -13.11 -8.61 -18.60
N ARG A 315 -13.62 -9.44 -17.68
CA ARG A 315 -15.05 -9.80 -17.55
C ARG A 315 -15.57 -9.57 -16.14
N HIS A 316 -14.76 -9.80 -15.12
CA HIS A 316 -15.12 -9.50 -13.73
C HIS A 316 -14.18 -8.44 -13.18
N ILE A 317 -14.69 -7.24 -12.97
CA ILE A 317 -13.90 -6.08 -12.55
C ILE A 317 -14.52 -5.53 -11.25
N ALA A 318 -13.83 -5.71 -10.13
CA ALA A 318 -14.25 -5.15 -8.85
C ALA A 318 -13.25 -4.08 -8.38
N LEU A 319 -13.67 -2.82 -8.49
CA LEU A 319 -12.89 -1.62 -8.17
C LEU A 319 -13.64 -0.68 -7.21
N SER A 320 -14.60 -1.23 -6.44
CA SER A 320 -15.35 -0.48 -5.44
C SER A 320 -14.43 0.14 -4.38
N ASP A 321 -14.86 1.23 -3.77
CA ASP A 321 -14.18 1.94 -2.68
C ASP A 321 -12.74 2.34 -3.05
N ASN A 322 -12.60 3.03 -4.19
CA ASN A 322 -11.35 3.61 -4.68
C ASN A 322 -11.53 5.13 -4.91
N ARG A 323 -10.64 5.76 -5.66
CA ARG A 323 -10.64 7.21 -5.96
C ARG A 323 -10.89 7.49 -7.44
N ILE A 324 -11.49 6.56 -8.17
CA ILE A 324 -11.66 6.60 -9.62
C ILE A 324 -12.67 7.67 -10.01
N SER A 325 -12.33 8.49 -11.00
CA SER A 325 -13.23 9.51 -11.59
C SER A 325 -13.43 9.36 -13.10
N ASP A 326 -12.62 8.53 -13.75
CA ASP A 326 -12.65 8.30 -15.20
C ASP A 326 -12.52 6.80 -15.47
N VAL A 327 -13.42 6.28 -16.32
CA VAL A 327 -13.51 4.87 -16.72
C VAL A 327 -13.21 4.66 -18.20
N THR A 328 -12.67 5.67 -18.89
CA THR A 328 -12.36 5.59 -20.33
C THR A 328 -11.43 4.42 -20.67
N ALA A 329 -10.50 4.06 -19.79
CA ALA A 329 -9.64 2.90 -19.98
C ALA A 329 -10.42 1.56 -20.02
N LEU A 330 -11.64 1.52 -19.48
CA LEU A 330 -12.49 0.33 -19.51
C LEU A 330 -13.40 0.27 -20.75
N ALA A 331 -13.27 1.18 -21.71
CA ALA A 331 -14.17 1.25 -22.87
C ALA A 331 -14.12 0.04 -23.81
N ARG A 332 -13.06 -0.77 -23.73
CA ARG A 332 -12.82 -1.93 -24.61
C ARG A 332 -12.93 -3.28 -23.90
N VAL A 333 -13.41 -3.30 -22.65
CA VAL A 333 -13.66 -4.57 -21.94
C VAL A 333 -14.81 -5.33 -22.59
N ALA A 334 -14.99 -6.61 -22.22
CA ALA A 334 -16.04 -7.43 -22.79
C ALA A 334 -17.43 -6.81 -22.57
N THR A 335 -18.31 -6.89 -23.56
CA THR A 335 -19.66 -6.32 -23.47
C THR A 335 -20.53 -7.02 -22.42
N ASP A 336 -20.19 -8.24 -22.00
CA ASP A 336 -20.86 -8.98 -20.92
C ASP A 336 -20.15 -8.82 -19.56
N ALA A 337 -19.22 -7.86 -19.44
CA ALA A 337 -18.48 -7.64 -18.22
C ALA A 337 -19.38 -7.19 -17.06
N THR A 338 -19.07 -7.68 -15.86
CA THR A 338 -19.60 -7.18 -14.60
C THR A 338 -18.58 -6.23 -13.98
N VAL A 339 -18.98 -4.98 -13.75
CA VAL A 339 -18.10 -3.90 -13.32
C VAL A 339 -18.64 -3.29 -12.02
N GLN A 340 -17.95 -3.51 -10.90
CA GLN A 340 -18.29 -2.93 -9.60
C GLN A 340 -17.41 -1.70 -9.33
N LEU A 341 -18.04 -0.53 -9.26
CA LEU A 341 -17.42 0.78 -9.13
C LEU A 341 -18.03 1.61 -7.99
N SER A 342 -18.72 0.96 -7.05
CA SER A 342 -19.40 1.65 -5.96
C SER A 342 -18.38 2.36 -5.05
N GLY A 343 -18.73 3.47 -4.40
CA GLY A 343 -17.81 4.17 -3.50
C GLY A 343 -16.66 4.94 -4.19
N ASN A 344 -16.80 5.29 -5.47
CA ASN A 344 -15.82 6.06 -6.24
C ASN A 344 -16.23 7.54 -6.42
N ARG A 345 -15.68 8.24 -7.43
CA ARG A 345 -15.92 9.66 -7.73
C ARG A 345 -16.46 9.87 -9.15
N LEU A 346 -17.19 8.89 -9.65
CA LEU A 346 -17.64 8.84 -11.04
C LEU A 346 -18.76 9.84 -11.33
N ARG A 347 -18.72 10.37 -12.56
CA ARG A 347 -19.73 11.28 -13.12
C ARG A 347 -20.26 10.74 -14.44
N ASP A 348 -19.38 10.17 -15.26
CA ASP A 348 -19.70 9.70 -16.59
C ASP A 348 -19.39 8.20 -16.69
N LEU A 349 -20.42 7.40 -16.99
CA LEU A 349 -20.29 5.97 -17.26
C LEU A 349 -20.43 5.63 -18.75
N SER A 350 -20.69 6.62 -19.61
CA SER A 350 -20.85 6.42 -21.05
C SER A 350 -19.64 5.85 -21.80
N PRO A 351 -18.40 5.91 -21.26
CA PRO A 351 -17.30 5.17 -21.87
C PRO A 351 -17.44 3.65 -21.72
N LEU A 352 -18.21 3.13 -20.77
CA LEU A 352 -18.36 1.70 -20.56
C LEU A 352 -19.24 1.07 -21.65
N PRO A 353 -19.02 -0.20 -22.04
CA PRO A 353 -19.84 -0.86 -23.03
C PRO A 353 -21.32 -0.97 -22.60
N ASP A 354 -22.26 -0.66 -23.50
CA ASP A 354 -23.71 -0.70 -23.23
C ASP A 354 -24.24 -2.02 -22.65
N GLY A 355 -23.62 -3.16 -22.98
CA GLY A 355 -24.01 -4.47 -22.47
C GLY A 355 -23.51 -4.79 -21.05
N ALA A 356 -22.57 -3.98 -20.53
CA ALA A 356 -21.91 -4.29 -19.28
C ALA A 356 -22.87 -4.11 -18.09
N THR A 357 -22.81 -5.02 -17.13
CA THR A 357 -23.53 -4.88 -15.86
C THR A 357 -22.70 -4.04 -14.91
N VAL A 358 -23.10 -2.78 -14.68
CA VAL A 358 -22.31 -1.81 -13.90
C VAL A 358 -22.99 -1.48 -12.58
N TYR A 359 -22.25 -1.54 -11.46
CA TYR A 359 -22.72 -1.10 -10.13
C TYR A 359 -21.87 0.06 -9.62
N ALA A 360 -22.37 1.28 -9.74
CA ALA A 360 -21.72 2.53 -9.33
C ALA A 360 -22.54 3.27 -8.26
N LEU A 361 -22.81 2.60 -7.14
CA LEU A 361 -23.54 3.17 -6.01
C LEU A 361 -22.66 4.02 -5.11
N ASN A 362 -23.25 4.85 -4.25
CA ASN A 362 -22.57 5.58 -3.19
C ASN A 362 -21.35 6.41 -3.65
N GLN A 363 -21.44 7.04 -4.82
CA GLN A 363 -20.35 7.88 -5.31
C GLN A 363 -20.16 9.12 -4.43
N ALA A 364 -18.95 9.66 -4.43
CA ALA A 364 -18.64 10.92 -3.77
C ALA A 364 -19.58 12.02 -4.24
N ALA A 365 -20.15 12.75 -3.28
CA ALA A 365 -21.12 13.81 -3.55
C ALA A 365 -20.54 14.83 -4.56
N LEU A 366 -21.32 15.15 -5.60
CA LEU A 366 -21.03 16.23 -6.53
C LEU A 366 -21.37 17.56 -5.86
N LYS A 367 -20.36 18.39 -5.66
CA LYS A 367 -20.54 19.83 -5.45
C LYS A 367 -20.37 20.50 -6.81
N ALA A 368 -21.47 20.78 -7.49
CA ALA A 368 -21.43 21.38 -8.82
C ALA A 368 -21.13 22.90 -8.71
N PRO A 369 -20.46 23.49 -9.72
CA PRO A 369 -20.25 24.94 -9.79
C PRO A 369 -21.55 25.73 -9.70
N ALA A 370 -21.50 27.01 -9.30
CA ALA A 370 -22.70 27.85 -9.25
C ALA A 370 -23.38 27.95 -10.63
N ALA A 371 -24.71 27.91 -10.66
CA ALA A 371 -25.54 28.03 -11.85
C ALA A 371 -26.28 29.37 -11.90
N THR A 372 -26.58 29.85 -13.11
CA THR A 372 -27.45 31.02 -13.30
C THR A 372 -28.91 30.60 -13.26
N VAL A 373 -29.75 31.34 -12.52
CA VAL A 373 -31.19 31.11 -12.45
C VAL A 373 -31.81 31.14 -13.85
N GLY A 374 -32.65 30.16 -14.17
CA GLY A 374 -33.33 30.02 -15.46
C GLY A 374 -32.45 29.50 -16.62
N VAL A 375 -31.15 29.34 -16.44
CA VAL A 375 -30.24 28.87 -17.50
C VAL A 375 -29.92 27.39 -17.29
N PRO A 376 -30.17 26.52 -18.29
CA PRO A 376 -29.80 25.11 -18.20
C PRO A 376 -28.28 24.90 -18.02
N PHE A 377 -27.91 24.08 -17.04
CA PHE A 377 -26.55 23.70 -16.69
C PHE A 377 -26.37 22.19 -16.82
N ASP A 378 -25.31 21.73 -17.49
CA ASP A 378 -25.02 20.30 -17.64
C ASP A 378 -24.17 19.82 -16.46
N LEU A 379 -24.71 18.87 -15.68
CA LEU A 379 -24.00 18.30 -14.53
C LEU A 379 -22.87 17.34 -14.91
N GLY A 380 -22.76 16.97 -16.19
CA GLY A 380 -21.81 15.96 -16.66
C GLY A 380 -22.10 14.56 -16.11
N LEU A 381 -23.32 14.32 -15.63
CA LEU A 381 -23.75 13.02 -15.14
C LEU A 381 -24.32 12.21 -16.31
N ARG A 382 -23.74 11.04 -16.59
CA ARG A 382 -24.15 10.16 -17.70
C ARG A 382 -24.21 8.70 -17.25
N ALA A 383 -25.31 8.03 -17.56
CA ALA A 383 -25.42 6.58 -17.46
C ALA A 383 -24.60 5.88 -18.56
N VAL A 384 -24.56 4.54 -18.52
CA VAL A 384 -23.81 3.72 -19.48
C VAL A 384 -24.28 3.96 -20.91
N ASP A 385 -25.61 4.04 -21.12
CA ASP A 385 -26.23 4.35 -22.42
C ASP A 385 -26.05 5.81 -22.88
N GLY A 386 -25.26 6.61 -22.16
CA GLY A 386 -25.06 8.03 -22.42
C GLY A 386 -26.21 8.93 -21.97
N THR A 387 -27.27 8.39 -21.37
CA THR A 387 -28.40 9.18 -20.89
C THR A 387 -27.96 10.14 -19.78
N GLY A 388 -28.25 11.42 -19.94
CA GLY A 388 -27.98 12.44 -18.93
C GLY A 388 -28.86 12.28 -17.70
N LEU A 389 -28.27 12.24 -16.50
CA LEU A 389 -28.99 11.99 -15.26
C LEU A 389 -29.49 13.26 -14.59
N CYS A 390 -30.77 13.24 -14.22
CA CYS A 390 -31.45 14.34 -13.53
C CYS A 390 -31.55 14.04 -12.03
N PRO A 391 -31.05 14.94 -11.16
CA PRO A 391 -31.25 14.77 -9.72
C PRO A 391 -32.70 15.05 -9.31
N ASN A 392 -33.21 14.23 -8.38
CA ASN A 392 -34.49 14.50 -7.73
C ASN A 392 -34.30 15.61 -6.68
N TYR A 393 -34.59 16.85 -7.07
CA TYR A 393 -34.62 17.99 -6.16
C TYR A 393 -35.99 18.11 -5.48
N LEU A 394 -36.03 18.60 -4.24
CA LEU A 394 -37.28 18.84 -3.49
C LEU A 394 -38.09 20.05 -4.00
N GLN A 395 -37.53 20.83 -4.92
CA GLN A 395 -38.08 22.07 -5.48
C GLN A 395 -38.37 21.88 -6.97
N SER A 396 -39.18 22.76 -7.58
CA SER A 396 -39.64 22.69 -8.98
C SER A 396 -38.55 22.97 -10.03
N THR A 397 -37.41 22.30 -9.94
CA THR A 397 -36.33 22.33 -10.94
C THR A 397 -36.77 21.65 -12.22
N GLN A 398 -36.45 22.23 -13.37
CA GLN A 398 -36.59 21.53 -14.64
C GLN A 398 -35.29 20.79 -14.93
N CYS A 399 -35.39 19.54 -15.38
CA CYS A 399 -34.23 18.82 -15.86
C CYS A 399 -34.59 18.04 -17.12
N ASP A 400 -33.77 18.23 -18.15
CA ASP A 400 -33.90 17.54 -19.44
C ASP A 400 -32.54 16.98 -19.85
N ALA A 401 -32.46 15.67 -20.08
CA ALA A 401 -31.24 14.95 -20.44
C ALA A 401 -30.00 15.34 -19.60
N GLY A 402 -30.16 15.45 -18.28
CA GLY A 402 -29.08 15.82 -17.34
C GLY A 402 -28.72 17.31 -17.30
N ARG A 403 -29.44 18.16 -18.04
CA ARG A 403 -29.34 19.62 -17.97
C ARG A 403 -30.38 20.17 -17.02
N VAL A 404 -29.93 20.72 -15.91
CA VAL A 404 -30.76 21.27 -14.83
C VAL A 404 -30.93 22.77 -14.97
N SER A 405 -32.14 23.28 -14.78
CA SER A 405 -32.41 24.71 -14.66
C SER A 405 -33.17 24.99 -13.37
N TYR A 406 -32.81 26.11 -12.74
CA TYR A 406 -33.31 26.49 -11.41
C TYR A 406 -34.27 27.67 -11.52
N PRO A 407 -35.48 27.60 -10.96
CA PRO A 407 -36.47 28.67 -11.08
C PRO A 407 -36.11 29.90 -10.25
N GLU A 408 -35.43 29.71 -9.11
CA GLU A 408 -35.12 30.77 -8.16
C GLU A 408 -33.70 30.60 -7.61
N SER A 409 -33.18 31.66 -6.98
CA SER A 409 -31.88 31.57 -6.30
C SER A 409 -31.97 30.74 -5.02
N GLY A 410 -31.02 29.84 -4.80
CA GLY A 410 -30.97 28.98 -3.63
C GLY A 410 -29.93 27.86 -3.76
N THR A 411 -29.75 27.11 -2.69
CA THR A 411 -28.94 25.88 -2.70
C THR A 411 -29.87 24.69 -2.89
N TYR A 412 -29.63 23.92 -3.95
CA TYR A 412 -30.40 22.76 -4.34
C TYR A 412 -29.60 21.51 -4.04
N THR A 413 -30.19 20.61 -3.25
CA THR A 413 -29.63 19.27 -2.98
C THR A 413 -30.57 18.20 -3.48
N GLY A 414 -30.01 17.17 -4.09
CA GLY A 414 -30.77 16.09 -4.71
C GLY A 414 -29.91 14.85 -4.92
N THR A 415 -30.51 13.79 -5.43
CA THR A 415 -29.79 12.57 -5.83
C THR A 415 -30.12 12.26 -7.28
N ALA A 416 -29.09 12.13 -8.11
CA ALA A 416 -29.21 11.56 -9.44
C ALA A 416 -29.13 10.03 -9.33
N VAL A 417 -30.06 9.35 -10.00
CA VAL A 417 -30.12 7.89 -10.05
C VAL A 417 -30.40 7.48 -11.50
N SER A 418 -29.69 6.48 -12.01
CA SER A 418 -29.99 5.87 -13.31
C SER A 418 -31.31 5.10 -13.29
N ALA A 419 -31.90 4.84 -14.46
CA ALA A 419 -33.19 4.16 -14.57
C ALA A 419 -33.19 2.74 -13.95
N ASP A 420 -32.06 2.04 -14.02
CA ASP A 420 -31.85 0.72 -13.43
C ASP A 420 -31.49 0.75 -11.93
N GLY A 421 -31.28 1.94 -11.36
CA GLY A 421 -30.91 2.13 -9.96
C GLY A 421 -29.43 1.90 -9.62
N ASN A 422 -28.59 1.51 -10.60
CA ASN A 422 -27.22 1.05 -10.32
C ASN A 422 -26.17 2.16 -10.33
N PHE A 423 -26.47 3.37 -10.82
CA PHE A 423 -25.62 4.55 -10.70
C PHE A 423 -26.30 5.60 -9.84
N ARG A 424 -25.65 5.98 -8.73
CA ARG A 424 -26.23 6.91 -7.75
C ARG A 424 -25.21 7.95 -7.29
N VAL A 425 -25.59 9.22 -7.41
CA VAL A 425 -24.74 10.37 -7.04
C VAL A 425 -25.56 11.41 -6.27
N ALA A 426 -25.13 11.77 -5.07
CA ALA A 426 -25.67 12.94 -4.38
C ALA A 426 -25.13 14.23 -5.03
N VAL A 427 -26.01 15.21 -5.26
CA VAL A 427 -25.68 16.47 -5.94
C VAL A 427 -26.08 17.65 -5.06
N SER A 428 -25.19 18.64 -4.97
CA SER A 428 -25.46 19.96 -4.38
C SER A 428 -25.00 21.03 -5.37
N GLN A 429 -25.88 21.98 -5.68
CA GLN A 429 -25.58 23.12 -6.55
C GLN A 429 -26.25 24.39 -6.03
N TYR A 430 -25.54 25.52 -6.06
CA TYR A 430 -26.11 26.84 -5.80
C TYR A 430 -26.56 27.48 -7.11
N ALA A 431 -27.77 28.03 -7.14
CA ALA A 431 -28.25 28.88 -8.23
C ALA A 431 -28.46 30.31 -7.74
N GLY A 432 -27.98 31.31 -8.47
CA GLY A 432 -28.12 32.71 -8.06
C GLY A 432 -27.02 33.62 -8.59
N PRO A 433 -27.21 34.95 -8.50
CA PRO A 433 -26.10 35.88 -8.71
C PRO A 433 -25.07 35.67 -7.61
N ASP A 434 -23.78 35.60 -7.97
CA ASP A 434 -22.71 35.50 -7.00
C ASP A 434 -22.79 36.65 -5.97
N ARG A 435 -22.86 36.34 -4.67
CA ARG A 435 -22.84 37.38 -3.64
C ARG A 435 -21.39 37.88 -3.46
N PRO A 436 -21.12 39.19 -3.38
CA PRO A 436 -19.76 39.67 -3.14
C PRO A 436 -19.31 39.36 -1.70
N PHE A 437 -18.02 39.09 -1.50
CA PHE A 437 -17.42 39.22 -0.17
C PHE A 437 -17.33 40.68 0.26
N GLU A 438 -17.52 40.96 1.54
CA GLU A 438 -17.06 42.20 2.17
C GLU A 438 -15.88 41.93 3.11
N ALA A 439 -14.74 42.57 2.85
CA ALA A 439 -13.60 42.56 3.77
C ALA A 439 -13.85 43.59 4.88
N THR A 440 -14.33 43.13 6.04
CA THR A 440 -14.56 43.97 7.20
C THR A 440 -13.28 44.43 7.89
N LEU A 441 -12.17 43.71 7.67
CA LEU A 441 -10.83 44.16 8.05
C LEU A 441 -9.82 43.80 6.96
N ARG A 442 -9.05 44.78 6.50
CA ARG A 442 -7.97 44.59 5.52
C ARG A 442 -6.71 44.05 6.21
N PRO A 443 -5.84 43.32 5.49
CA PRO A 443 -4.58 42.86 6.07
C PRO A 443 -3.66 44.05 6.40
N GLU A 444 -2.92 43.95 7.49
CA GLU A 444 -1.92 44.94 7.92
C GLU A 444 -0.51 44.36 7.81
N VAL A 445 0.47 45.19 7.47
CA VAL A 445 1.87 44.80 7.33
C VAL A 445 2.69 45.31 8.51
N ALA A 446 3.40 44.40 9.19
CA ALA A 446 4.31 44.72 10.29
C ALA A 446 5.76 44.40 9.91
N GLY A 447 6.71 45.19 10.44
CA GLY A 447 8.15 45.01 10.26
C GLY A 447 8.88 46.24 9.71
N ALA A 448 10.20 46.27 9.88
CA ALA A 448 11.02 47.38 9.42
C ALA A 448 11.27 47.31 7.90
N PRO A 449 11.14 48.43 7.15
CA PRO A 449 11.33 48.48 5.69
C PRO A 449 12.82 48.48 5.31
N LEU A 450 13.55 47.44 5.70
CA LEU A 450 14.99 47.30 5.50
C LEU A 450 15.32 45.99 4.80
N VAL A 451 16.20 46.03 3.80
CA VAL A 451 16.64 44.82 3.09
C VAL A 451 17.18 43.78 4.07
N GLY A 452 16.76 42.53 3.89
CA GLY A 452 17.12 41.40 4.73
C GLY A 452 16.20 41.17 5.93
N ARG A 453 15.33 42.15 6.29
CA ARG A 453 14.28 41.98 7.30
C ARG A 453 13.05 41.29 6.70
N VAL A 454 12.22 40.74 7.59
CA VAL A 454 10.98 40.04 7.23
C VAL A 454 9.82 40.95 7.59
N LEU A 455 8.94 41.16 6.62
CA LEU A 455 7.61 41.72 6.82
C LEU A 455 6.62 40.58 7.09
N SER A 456 5.64 40.82 7.96
CA SER A 456 4.55 39.89 8.26
C SER A 456 3.19 40.53 8.04
N SER A 457 2.17 39.71 7.75
CA SER A 457 0.80 40.14 7.51
C SER A 457 -0.20 39.57 8.52
N SER A 458 -1.13 40.43 8.97
CA SER A 458 -2.34 39.98 9.69
C SER A 458 -3.33 39.29 8.75
N TYR A 459 -4.22 38.45 9.31
CA TYR A 459 -5.33 37.91 8.52
C TYR A 459 -6.41 38.99 8.35
N PRO A 460 -6.97 39.16 7.15
CA PRO A 460 -8.19 39.96 6.98
C PRO A 460 -9.39 39.30 7.65
N ALA A 461 -10.40 40.12 7.98
CA ALA A 461 -11.72 39.65 8.40
C ALA A 461 -12.71 39.81 7.25
N TRP A 462 -13.60 38.84 7.09
CA TRP A 462 -14.55 38.75 5.99
C TRP A 462 -15.94 38.39 6.50
N ILE A 463 -16.98 38.93 5.86
CA ILE A 463 -18.35 38.50 6.06
C ILE A 463 -18.96 38.11 4.70
N PRO A 464 -19.44 36.86 4.52
CA PRO A 464 -19.22 35.71 5.40
C PRO A 464 -17.76 35.23 5.38
N TYR A 465 -17.40 34.29 6.28
CA TYR A 465 -16.05 33.73 6.35
C TYR A 465 -15.74 32.87 5.11
N PRO A 466 -14.58 33.03 4.44
CA PRO A 466 -14.24 32.27 3.24
C PRO A 466 -13.88 30.80 3.52
N ASP A 467 -14.11 29.92 2.54
CA ASP A 467 -13.72 28.51 2.64
C ASP A 467 -12.22 28.34 2.36
N THR A 468 -11.67 29.14 1.44
CA THR A 468 -10.26 29.14 1.09
C THR A 468 -9.74 30.56 0.85
N GLY A 469 -8.42 30.74 0.91
CA GLY A 469 -7.81 31.97 0.45
C GLY A 469 -6.28 31.95 0.46
N SER A 470 -5.68 32.92 -0.23
CA SER A 470 -4.24 32.94 -0.43
C SER A 470 -3.65 34.36 -0.38
N PHE A 471 -2.41 34.46 0.10
CA PHE A 471 -1.65 35.71 0.14
C PHE A 471 -0.78 35.88 -1.11
N ARG A 472 -0.64 37.13 -1.55
CA ARG A 472 0.34 37.55 -2.54
C ARG A 472 0.99 38.87 -2.14
N TRP A 473 2.32 38.90 -2.08
CA TRP A 473 3.11 40.11 -1.88
C TRP A 473 3.42 40.82 -3.21
N TYR A 474 3.48 42.15 -3.13
CA TYR A 474 3.71 43.04 -4.26
C TYR A 474 4.81 44.06 -3.92
N SER A 475 5.68 44.35 -4.88
CA SER A 475 6.78 45.31 -4.76
C SER A 475 6.67 46.32 -5.89
N GLY A 476 6.54 47.61 -5.56
CA GLY A 476 6.34 48.67 -6.56
C GLY A 476 5.09 48.47 -7.43
N GLY A 477 4.04 47.86 -6.86
CA GLY A 477 2.79 47.53 -7.57
C GLY A 477 2.82 46.24 -8.39
N LYS A 478 3.97 45.57 -8.54
CA LYS A 478 4.09 44.31 -9.30
C LYS A 478 4.06 43.10 -8.37
N ALA A 479 3.31 42.07 -8.76
CA ALA A 479 3.23 40.82 -8.00
C ALA A 479 4.61 40.14 -7.95
N ILE A 480 5.00 39.68 -6.76
CA ILE A 480 6.22 38.90 -6.58
C ILE A 480 5.90 37.45 -6.97
N ALA A 481 6.59 36.94 -7.99
CA ALA A 481 6.25 35.66 -8.61
C ALA A 481 6.61 34.44 -7.74
N GLY A 482 5.87 33.35 -7.96
CA GLY A 482 6.12 32.03 -7.37
C GLY A 482 5.96 31.98 -5.85
N SER A 483 6.59 30.98 -5.24
CA SER A 483 6.57 30.75 -3.78
C SER A 483 7.17 31.90 -2.98
N LEU A 484 7.97 32.77 -3.61
CA LEU A 484 8.59 33.92 -2.96
C LEU A 484 7.58 34.99 -2.53
N GLY A 485 6.56 35.22 -3.34
CA GLY A 485 5.49 36.17 -3.05
C GLY A 485 4.30 35.55 -2.33
N ALA A 486 4.33 34.25 -2.03
CA ALA A 486 3.23 33.55 -1.40
C ALA A 486 3.37 33.52 0.13
N GLY A 487 2.24 33.47 0.83
CA GLY A 487 2.20 33.31 2.29
C GLY A 487 2.21 34.61 3.09
N ARG A 488 2.22 34.46 4.42
CA ARG A 488 1.99 35.57 5.38
C ARG A 488 3.23 36.39 5.72
N SER A 489 4.39 36.03 5.18
CA SER A 489 5.63 36.72 5.46
C SER A 489 6.47 36.85 4.20
N TYR A 490 7.20 37.96 4.11
CA TYR A 490 8.07 38.24 2.98
C TYR A 490 9.40 38.83 3.47
N ARG A 491 10.52 38.21 3.07
CA ARG A 491 11.85 38.74 3.37
C ARG A 491 12.27 39.73 2.28
N LEU A 492 12.47 40.99 2.67
CA LEU A 492 12.86 42.09 1.80
C LEU A 492 14.22 41.84 1.14
N ARG A 493 14.31 42.10 -0.16
CA ARG A 493 15.49 41.85 -1.01
C ARG A 493 16.02 43.14 -1.61
N THR A 494 17.21 43.05 -2.22
CA THR A 494 17.90 44.21 -2.80
C THR A 494 17.14 44.85 -3.95
N PHE A 495 16.29 44.10 -4.67
CA PHE A 495 15.46 44.65 -5.74
C PHE A 495 14.22 45.41 -5.22
N ASP A 496 13.87 45.27 -3.94
CA ASP A 496 12.75 46.02 -3.34
C ASP A 496 13.16 47.45 -2.95
N VAL A 497 14.46 47.76 -2.95
CA VAL A 497 15.00 49.06 -2.52
C VAL A 497 14.38 50.20 -3.34
N GLY A 498 13.90 51.23 -2.63
CA GLY A 498 13.23 52.39 -3.22
C GLY A 498 11.76 52.15 -3.60
N THR A 499 11.29 50.90 -3.57
CA THR A 499 9.87 50.58 -3.78
C THR A 499 9.10 50.56 -2.46
N ARG A 500 7.77 50.59 -2.53
CA ARG A 500 6.88 50.27 -1.42
C ARG A 500 6.30 48.87 -1.61
N VAL A 501 6.22 48.11 -0.53
CA VAL A 501 5.75 46.72 -0.54
C VAL A 501 4.35 46.66 0.09
N HIS A 502 3.45 45.84 -0.45
CA HIS A 502 2.15 45.56 0.16
C HIS A 502 1.76 44.09 -0.06
N VAL A 503 0.72 43.63 0.61
CA VAL A 503 0.21 42.26 0.49
C VAL A 503 -1.29 42.27 0.22
N CYS A 504 -1.74 41.37 -0.62
CA CYS A 504 -3.15 41.13 -0.89
C CYS A 504 -3.54 39.71 -0.50
N TYR A 505 -4.76 39.56 0.00
CA TYR A 505 -5.40 38.29 0.29
C TYR A 505 -6.60 38.10 -0.62
N THR A 506 -6.62 37.00 -1.38
CA THR A 506 -7.74 36.62 -2.24
C THR A 506 -8.55 35.54 -1.54
N ALA A 507 -9.82 35.81 -1.27
CA ALA A 507 -10.76 34.95 -0.57
C ALA A 507 -11.72 34.27 -1.54
N SER A 508 -12.04 33.00 -1.31
CA SER A 508 -13.00 32.21 -2.10
C SER A 508 -13.88 31.34 -1.21
N ARG A 509 -15.14 31.20 -1.62
CA ARG A 509 -16.24 30.53 -0.92
C ARG A 509 -17.26 30.17 -1.98
N ASP A 510 -17.80 28.95 -1.89
CA ASP A 510 -18.78 28.50 -2.87
C ASP A 510 -20.03 29.41 -2.86
N GLY A 511 -20.46 29.87 -4.05
CA GLY A 511 -21.60 30.79 -4.23
C GLY A 511 -21.29 32.29 -4.02
N PHE A 512 -20.01 32.66 -3.90
CA PHE A 512 -19.56 34.06 -3.73
C PHE A 512 -18.52 34.46 -4.78
N ILE A 513 -18.54 35.74 -5.19
CA ILE A 513 -17.53 36.31 -6.11
C ILE A 513 -16.17 36.26 -5.41
N THR A 514 -15.14 35.68 -6.02
CA THR A 514 -13.77 35.74 -5.46
C THR A 514 -13.29 37.19 -5.35
N THR A 515 -13.00 37.66 -4.13
CA THR A 515 -12.63 39.05 -3.86
C THR A 515 -11.23 39.13 -3.26
N THR A 516 -10.51 40.20 -3.60
CA THR A 516 -9.17 40.49 -3.08
C THR A 516 -9.19 41.72 -2.18
N ALA A 517 -8.61 41.60 -0.99
CA ALA A 517 -8.36 42.72 -0.07
C ALA A 517 -6.86 42.94 0.10
N CYS A 518 -6.39 44.16 -0.14
CA CYS A 518 -4.98 44.54 -0.02
C CYS A 518 -4.71 45.41 1.20
N SER A 519 -3.49 45.29 1.73
CA SER A 519 -2.95 46.15 2.78
C SER A 519 -2.58 47.52 2.25
N ALA A 520 -2.40 48.48 3.16
CA ALA A 520 -1.66 49.70 2.83
C ALA A 520 -0.20 49.35 2.46
N PRO A 521 0.45 50.10 1.54
CA PRO A 521 1.88 49.94 1.27
C PRO A 521 2.76 50.39 2.43
N THR A 522 3.91 49.73 2.59
CA THR A 522 4.97 50.15 3.53
C THR A 522 5.57 51.51 3.13
N LEU A 523 6.39 52.08 4.02
CA LEU A 523 7.40 53.06 3.60
C LEU A 523 8.37 52.45 2.58
N ALA A 524 9.10 53.32 1.87
CA ALA A 524 10.07 52.87 0.87
C ALA A 524 11.16 52.01 1.51
N ILE A 525 11.55 50.92 0.85
CA ILE A 525 12.54 50.00 1.40
C ILE A 525 13.95 50.58 1.29
N HIS A 526 14.73 50.55 2.37
CA HIS A 526 16.11 51.05 2.42
C HIS A 526 17.14 49.93 2.60
N SER A 527 18.38 50.15 2.13
CA SER A 527 19.53 49.26 2.37
C SER A 527 20.07 49.41 3.79
N ALA A 528 20.49 48.32 4.44
CA ALA A 528 21.19 48.38 5.72
C ALA A 528 22.70 48.71 5.52
N ASP A 529 23.35 49.43 6.44
CA ASP A 529 24.81 49.65 6.40
C ASP A 529 25.58 48.49 7.05
N ILE A 530 26.80 48.18 6.55
CA ILE A 530 27.74 47.26 7.23
C ILE A 530 28.52 48.06 8.28
N TYR A 531 28.42 47.72 9.56
CA TYR A 531 29.21 48.38 10.59
C TYR A 531 30.63 47.77 10.65
N ALA A 532 31.65 48.61 10.44
CA ALA A 532 33.05 48.21 10.46
C ALA A 532 33.81 48.90 11.59
N THR A 533 34.20 48.17 12.64
CA THR A 533 34.91 48.77 13.80
C THR A 533 36.43 48.56 13.79
N ALA A 534 37.00 47.80 12.84
CA ALA A 534 38.44 47.51 12.83
C ALA A 534 39.07 47.49 11.43
N ARG A 535 40.18 48.24 11.27
CA ARG A 535 41.03 48.23 10.06
C ARG A 535 41.91 46.96 10.02
N PRO A 536 42.21 46.40 8.83
CA PRO A 536 43.12 45.27 8.70
C PRO A 536 44.54 45.67 9.13
N THR A 537 45.30 44.72 9.66
CA THR A 537 46.69 44.90 10.10
C THR A 537 47.61 44.00 9.30
N ILE A 538 48.86 44.42 9.07
CA ILE A 538 49.89 43.60 8.42
C ILE A 538 50.93 43.25 9.47
N LYS A 539 51.22 41.96 9.63
CA LYS A 539 52.28 41.46 10.52
C LYS A 539 53.26 40.60 9.73
N ARG A 540 54.52 40.54 10.19
CA ARG A 540 55.49 39.57 9.69
C ARG A 540 55.19 38.20 10.29
N LYS A 541 55.38 37.14 9.51
CA LYS A 541 55.34 35.75 9.97
C LYS A 541 56.50 34.97 9.38
N ARG A 542 57.15 34.17 10.22
CA ARG A 542 58.22 33.26 9.80
C ARG A 542 57.59 31.95 9.37
N ASP A 543 57.85 31.54 8.14
CA ASP A 543 57.41 30.23 7.62
C ASP A 543 58.59 29.26 7.73
N GLY A 544 58.43 28.23 8.56
CA GLY A 544 59.50 27.49 9.23
C GLY A 544 60.53 26.78 8.35
N ARG A 545 60.39 26.81 7.01
CA ARG A 545 61.37 26.23 6.07
C ARG A 545 61.67 27.09 4.82
N LEU A 546 60.98 28.21 4.56
CA LEU A 546 61.05 28.90 3.26
C LEU A 546 61.22 30.44 3.31
N GLY A 547 61.17 31.08 4.48
CA GLY A 547 61.49 32.51 4.65
C GLY A 547 60.44 33.32 5.41
N VAL A 548 60.42 34.64 5.21
CA VAL A 548 59.48 35.57 5.88
C VAL A 548 58.39 36.02 4.91
N VAL A 549 57.13 35.94 5.36
CA VAL A 549 55.96 36.44 4.63
C VAL A 549 55.28 37.58 5.38
N LEU A 550 54.48 38.38 4.68
CA LEU A 550 53.57 39.35 5.30
C LEU A 550 52.16 38.76 5.36
N GLU A 551 51.62 38.72 6.57
CA GLU A 551 50.30 38.20 6.87
C GLU A 551 49.36 39.37 7.21
N GLY A 552 48.30 39.51 6.41
CA GLY A 552 47.22 40.45 6.59
C GLY A 552 46.12 39.86 7.46
N ARG A 553 45.87 40.47 8.62
CA ARG A 553 44.84 40.06 9.58
C ARG A 553 43.73 41.08 9.66
N PHE A 554 42.50 40.63 9.52
CA PHE A 554 41.28 41.36 9.85
C PHE A 554 40.50 40.49 10.85
N ASN A 555 40.12 41.07 12.00
CA ASN A 555 39.40 40.34 13.05
C ASN A 555 37.94 40.20 12.62
N ALA A 556 37.57 39.04 12.07
CA ALA A 556 36.22 38.78 11.56
C ALA A 556 35.12 38.98 12.63
N ASN A 557 35.44 38.79 13.92
CA ASN A 557 34.50 38.97 15.04
C ASN A 557 34.20 40.45 15.36
N ARG A 558 34.86 41.40 14.67
CA ARG A 558 34.59 42.85 14.76
C ARG A 558 33.84 43.40 13.54
N TRP A 559 33.34 42.50 12.70
CA TRP A 559 32.49 42.79 11.54
C TRP A 559 31.17 42.03 11.69
N ASP A 560 30.13 42.50 11.02
CA ASP A 560 28.84 41.82 11.03
C ASP A 560 28.95 40.35 10.56
N PRO A 561 28.25 39.40 11.19
CA PRO A 561 28.20 38.01 10.72
C PRO A 561 27.74 37.90 9.26
N GLY A 562 28.35 37.00 8.48
CA GLY A 562 28.01 36.77 7.06
C GLY A 562 28.61 37.75 6.05
N VAL A 563 29.62 38.53 6.46
CA VAL A 563 30.39 39.40 5.56
C VAL A 563 31.43 38.59 4.77
N VAL A 564 31.48 38.84 3.46
CA VAL A 564 32.52 38.32 2.56
C VAL A 564 33.56 39.42 2.30
N PHE A 565 34.85 39.10 2.44
CA PHE A 565 35.96 40.04 2.27
C PHE A 565 36.68 39.85 0.93
N HIS A 566 36.80 40.92 0.16
CA HIS A 566 37.57 40.97 -1.09
C HIS A 566 38.86 41.74 -0.84
N TYR A 567 40.01 41.07 -0.90
CA TYR A 567 41.30 41.66 -0.54
C TYR A 567 42.19 41.91 -1.77
N GLN A 568 43.04 42.93 -1.68
CA GLN A 568 44.04 43.28 -2.69
C GLN A 568 45.30 43.85 -2.00
N TRP A 569 46.45 43.26 -2.27
CA TRP A 569 47.75 43.77 -1.82
C TRP A 569 48.33 44.80 -2.77
N TYR A 570 49.04 45.77 -2.20
CA TYR A 570 49.76 46.83 -2.90
C TYR A 570 51.22 46.87 -2.44
N ARG A 571 52.15 47.06 -3.38
CA ARG A 571 53.58 47.29 -3.15
C ARG A 571 53.96 48.64 -3.75
N ASN A 572 54.49 49.54 -2.94
CA ASN A 572 54.84 50.92 -3.31
C ASN A 572 53.69 51.67 -4.02
N GLY A 573 52.45 51.45 -3.56
CA GLY A 573 51.25 52.08 -4.12
C GLY A 573 50.70 51.41 -5.38
N LYS A 574 51.42 50.46 -5.99
CA LYS A 574 50.95 49.69 -7.16
C LYS A 574 50.33 48.36 -6.73
N ARG A 575 49.26 47.93 -7.42
CA ARG A 575 48.58 46.64 -7.15
C ARG A 575 49.52 45.48 -7.44
N VAL A 576 49.60 44.50 -6.55
CA VAL A 576 50.32 43.25 -6.81
C VAL A 576 49.35 42.27 -7.46
N ARG A 577 49.54 42.00 -8.76
CA ARG A 577 48.54 41.38 -9.63
C ARG A 577 48.00 40.03 -9.13
N HIS A 578 48.87 39.22 -8.54
CA HIS A 578 48.55 37.85 -8.10
C HIS A 578 48.14 37.73 -6.63
N TYR A 579 48.24 38.80 -5.83
CA TYR A 579 47.90 38.76 -4.40
C TYR A 579 46.59 39.51 -4.13
N LYS A 580 45.51 38.87 -4.57
CA LYS A 580 44.12 39.30 -4.42
C LYS A 580 43.23 38.07 -4.28
N GLY A 581 42.05 38.22 -3.70
CA GLY A 581 41.09 37.13 -3.62
C GLY A 581 39.89 37.48 -2.74
N THR A 582 39.04 36.48 -2.53
CA THR A 582 37.83 36.58 -1.72
C THR A 582 37.91 35.56 -0.60
N THR A 583 37.53 35.94 0.61
CA THR A 583 37.51 35.04 1.77
C THR A 583 36.49 35.49 2.80
N GLU A 584 35.98 34.56 3.59
CA GLU A 584 35.11 34.83 4.74
C GLU A 584 35.89 34.94 6.05
N ARG A 585 37.16 34.48 6.07
CA ARG A 585 38.03 34.48 7.27
C ARG A 585 39.47 34.88 6.91
N GLY A 586 40.15 35.54 7.85
CA GLY A 586 41.59 35.81 7.76
C GLY A 586 42.41 34.71 8.47
N PRO A 587 43.74 34.68 8.29
CA PRO A 587 44.56 35.67 7.58
C PRO A 587 44.75 35.42 6.07
N VAL A 588 45.18 36.47 5.35
CA VAL A 588 45.61 36.39 3.94
C VAL A 588 47.08 36.80 3.82
N SER A 589 47.88 36.13 3.00
CA SER A 589 49.33 36.35 2.93
C SER A 589 49.79 36.75 1.53
N ILE A 590 50.90 37.47 1.48
CA ILE A 590 51.69 37.69 0.27
C ILE A 590 52.98 36.86 0.36
N GLY A 591 53.52 36.43 -0.79
CA GLY A 591 54.64 35.49 -0.88
C GLY A 591 55.94 35.97 -0.23
N PHE A 592 56.96 35.12 -0.30
CA PHE A 592 58.22 35.30 0.42
C PHE A 592 58.91 36.62 0.09
N LEU A 593 59.27 37.35 1.15
CA LEU A 593 60.06 38.57 1.02
C LEU A 593 61.52 38.22 0.75
N THR A 594 62.11 38.91 -0.21
CA THR A 594 63.52 38.77 -0.57
C THR A 594 64.32 40.01 -0.18
N ARG A 595 65.65 39.99 -0.32
CA ARG A 595 66.47 41.20 -0.13
C ARG A 595 66.03 42.37 -1.02
N ARG A 596 65.41 42.09 -2.18
CA ARG A 596 64.86 43.11 -3.11
C ARG A 596 63.60 43.81 -2.56
N ASP A 597 63.02 43.30 -1.48
CA ASP A 597 61.88 43.91 -0.81
C ASP A 597 62.28 44.89 0.29
N VAL A 598 63.55 44.94 0.69
CA VAL A 598 64.01 45.91 1.69
C VAL A 598 63.76 47.34 1.19
N GLY A 599 63.03 48.12 2.00
CA GLY A 599 62.59 49.46 1.66
C GLY A 599 61.19 49.55 1.04
N ALA A 600 60.64 48.44 0.53
CA ALA A 600 59.31 48.41 -0.07
C ALA A 600 58.19 48.66 0.97
N ARG A 601 57.13 49.32 0.53
CA ARG A 601 55.94 49.68 1.33
C ARG A 601 54.74 48.84 0.89
N TYR A 602 54.26 47.98 1.78
CA TYR A 602 53.09 47.13 1.55
C TYR A 602 51.83 47.69 2.21
N LYS A 603 50.69 47.56 1.53
CA LYS A 603 49.37 47.95 2.06
C LYS A 603 48.32 46.94 1.62
N LEU A 604 47.35 46.65 2.49
CA LEU A 604 46.24 45.75 2.22
C LEU A 604 44.94 46.55 2.13
N ARG A 605 44.21 46.39 1.02
CA ARG A 605 42.85 46.89 0.83
C ARG A 605 41.88 45.73 1.04
N VAL A 606 40.83 45.94 1.83
CA VAL A 606 39.74 44.98 2.04
C VAL A 606 38.41 45.66 1.73
N LYS A 607 37.61 45.09 0.83
CA LYS A 607 36.21 45.45 0.58
C LYS A 607 35.32 44.38 1.22
N ALA A 608 34.54 44.76 2.22
CA ALA A 608 33.52 43.92 2.84
C ALA A 608 32.21 44.04 2.06
N THR A 609 31.59 42.90 1.75
CA THR A 609 30.28 42.81 1.10
C THR A 609 29.37 41.88 1.89
N LYS A 610 28.11 42.26 2.08
CA LYS A 610 27.06 41.43 2.68
C LYS A 610 25.77 41.62 1.88
N PRO A 611 25.04 40.54 1.55
CA PRO A 611 23.76 40.66 0.86
C PRO A 611 22.82 41.62 1.59
N GLY A 612 22.24 42.58 0.88
CA GLY A 612 21.36 43.59 1.47
C GLY A 612 22.03 44.82 2.07
N CYS A 613 23.37 44.87 2.07
CA CYS A 613 24.11 45.99 2.63
C CYS A 613 25.02 46.69 1.62
N ARG A 614 25.27 47.99 1.83
CA ARG A 614 26.25 48.75 1.04
C ARG A 614 27.68 48.26 1.35
N PRO A 615 28.55 47.99 0.34
CA PRO A 615 29.91 47.53 0.60
C PRO A 615 30.78 48.57 1.30
N VAL A 616 31.62 48.13 2.24
CA VAL A 616 32.55 49.00 2.97
C VAL A 616 33.99 48.68 2.57
N VAL A 617 34.80 49.72 2.31
CA VAL A 617 36.21 49.56 1.92
C VAL A 617 37.11 50.14 3.00
N VAL A 618 38.04 49.32 3.50
CA VAL A 618 39.05 49.73 4.48
C VAL A 618 40.45 49.39 4.00
N TYR A 619 41.43 50.13 4.50
CA TYR A 619 42.84 49.90 4.22
C TYR A 619 43.63 49.69 5.51
N SER A 620 44.65 48.85 5.44
CA SER A 620 45.62 48.71 6.51
C SER A 620 46.51 49.94 6.63
N LYS A 621 47.20 50.07 7.78
CA LYS A 621 48.40 50.92 7.85
C LYS A 621 49.48 50.36 6.89
N THR A 622 50.33 51.23 6.38
CA THR A 622 51.43 50.86 5.48
C THR A 622 52.53 50.15 6.27
N PHE A 623 52.95 48.98 5.80
CA PHE A 623 54.04 48.20 6.37
C PHE A 623 55.31 48.37 5.54
N ARG A 624 56.41 48.85 6.14
CA ARG A 624 57.70 49.01 5.45
C ARG A 624 58.63 47.85 5.80
N VAL A 625 59.14 47.16 4.79
CA VAL A 625 60.09 46.06 4.98
C VAL A 625 61.47 46.65 5.30
N LYS A 626 62.04 46.28 6.45
CA LYS A 626 63.40 46.66 6.88
C LYS A 626 64.35 45.47 6.71
N LYS A 627 65.67 45.69 6.74
CA LYS A 627 66.65 44.59 6.74
C LYS A 627 66.40 43.59 7.89
N SER A 628 66.01 44.08 9.06
CA SER A 628 65.63 43.26 10.21
C SER A 628 64.31 42.49 10.04
N THR A 629 63.48 42.84 9.05
CA THR A 629 62.26 42.10 8.73
C THR A 629 62.57 40.74 8.09
N LEU A 630 63.73 40.60 7.45
CA LEU A 630 64.16 39.38 6.75
C LEU A 630 65.04 38.46 7.63
N ARG A 631 65.42 38.91 8.83
CA ARG A 631 66.24 38.13 9.78
C ARG A 631 65.35 37.25 10.66
#